data_AF-A0A1G6YZ72-F1
#
_entry.id   AF-A0A1G6YZ72-F1
#
_cell.length_a   1.000
_cell.length_b   1.000
_cell.length_c   1.000
_cell.angle_alpha   90.00
_cell.angle_beta   90.00
_cell.angle_gamma   90.00
#
_symmetry.space_group_name_H-M   'P 1'
#
loop_
_entity.id
_entity.type
_entity.pdbx_description
1 polymer ?
#
loop_
_entity_poly.entity_id
_entity_poly.type
_entity_poly.pdbx_seq_one_letter_code
_entity_poly.pdbx_strand_id
1 'polypeptide(L)'
;MITELKKYENTGSFTYRPQDRLAQICNAPNDKAGIYLVYTIQGKERMLVYIGRSGKKERSGTYLFAKAVLKTAWLTENGMAN
;
A
#
# COMPACT_ATOMS: atom_id res chain seq x y z
N MET A 1 -0.01 -14.31 -9.23
CA MET A 1 0.94 -13.19 -9.03
C MET A 1 1.03 -12.43 -10.34
N ILE A 2 0.95 -11.11 -10.33
CA ILE A 2 1.02 -10.28 -11.54
C ILE A 2 2.46 -10.32 -12.08
N THR A 3 2.65 -10.76 -13.33
CA THR A 3 3.98 -11.03 -13.91
C THR A 3 4.82 -9.77 -14.01
N GLU A 4 4.18 -8.63 -14.27
CA GLU A 4 4.77 -7.30 -14.41
C GLU A 4 5.46 -6.83 -13.12
N LEU A 5 5.09 -7.40 -11.97
CA LEU A 5 5.70 -7.06 -10.68
C LEU A 5 7.00 -7.83 -10.41
N LYS A 6 7.34 -8.85 -11.22
CA LYS A 6 8.58 -9.62 -11.05
C LYS A 6 9.85 -8.79 -11.27
N LYS A 7 9.74 -7.63 -11.92
CA LYS A 7 10.86 -6.69 -12.14
C LYS A 7 11.30 -5.94 -10.87
N TYR A 8 10.50 -5.98 -9.80
CA TYR A 8 10.83 -5.31 -8.55
C TYR A 8 11.58 -6.26 -7.62
N GLU A 9 12.79 -5.88 -7.22
CA GLU A 9 13.65 -6.71 -6.35
C GLU A 9 13.16 -6.75 -4.89
N ASN A 10 12.52 -5.67 -4.43
CA ASN A 10 11.98 -5.56 -3.08
C ASN A 10 10.49 -5.89 -3.11
N THR A 11 10.10 -6.97 -2.43
CA THR A 11 8.70 -7.38 -2.28
C THR A 11 8.38 -7.66 -0.82
N GLY A 12 7.11 -7.48 -0.44
CA GLY A 12 6.64 -7.69 0.92
C GLY A 12 5.12 -7.78 0.94
N SER A 13 4.58 -8.31 2.03
CA SER A 13 3.14 -8.35 2.26
C SER A 13 2.84 -8.32 3.76
N PHE A 14 1.67 -7.82 4.13
CA PHE A 14 1.15 -7.87 5.48
C PHE A 14 -0.36 -8.10 5.43
N THR A 15 -0.93 -8.59 6.52
CA THR A 15 -2.39 -8.74 6.66
C THR A 15 -2.90 -7.62 7.56
N TYR A 16 -3.98 -6.95 7.16
CA TYR A 16 -4.62 -5.88 7.91
C TYR A 16 -6.04 -6.28 8.31
N ARG A 17 -6.38 -6.02 9.57
CA ARG A 17 -7.73 -6.13 10.12
C ARG A 17 -8.18 -4.76 10.63
N PRO A 18 -9.50 -4.50 10.74
CA PRO A 18 -10.01 -3.21 11.22
C PRO A 18 -9.44 -2.78 12.59
N GLN A 19 -9.08 -3.73 13.46
CA GLN A 19 -8.51 -3.46 14.78
C GLN A 19 -7.01 -3.12 14.74
N ASP A 20 -6.34 -3.42 13.63
CA ASP A 20 -4.91 -3.21 13.51
C ASP A 20 -4.60 -1.74 13.24
N ARG A 21 -3.44 -1.30 13.75
CA ARG A 21 -2.88 0.00 13.38
C ARG A 21 -1.97 -0.19 12.18
N LEU A 22 -2.41 0.28 11.01
CA LEU A 22 -1.66 0.18 9.76
C LEU A 22 -0.20 0.65 9.89
N ALA A 23 0.04 1.71 10.66
CA ALA A 23 1.38 2.25 10.91
C ALA A 23 2.32 1.27 11.62
N GLN A 24 1.79 0.34 12.41
CA GLN A 24 2.58 -0.65 13.16
C GLN A 24 2.84 -1.91 12.33
N ILE A 25 1.86 -2.35 11.54
CA ILE A 25 1.95 -3.62 10.80
C ILE A 25 2.47 -3.46 9.36
N CYS A 26 2.42 -2.25 8.80
CA CYS A 26 2.90 -1.99 7.45
C CYS A 26 4.42 -2.11 7.40
N ASN A 27 4.89 -3.13 6.67
CA ASN A 27 6.30 -3.46 6.49
C ASN A 27 6.91 -2.85 5.21
N ALA A 28 6.21 -1.95 4.52
CA ALA A 28 6.76 -1.26 3.37
C ALA A 28 7.97 -0.38 3.79
N PRO A 29 9.04 -0.30 2.98
CA PRO A 29 10.15 0.62 3.24
C PRO A 29 9.68 2.08 3.29
N ASN A 30 10.33 2.90 4.11
CA ASN A 30 10.03 4.33 4.28
C ASN A 30 10.93 5.24 3.43
N ASP A 31 11.85 4.67 2.67
CA ASP A 31 12.88 5.32 1.88
C ASP A 31 12.78 4.99 0.37
N LYS A 32 11.75 4.24 -0.03
CA LYS A 32 11.55 3.78 -1.41
C LYS A 32 10.14 4.09 -1.92
N ALA A 33 10.06 4.37 -3.22
CA ALA A 33 8.80 4.41 -3.95
C ALA A 33 8.39 2.98 -4.34
N GLY A 34 7.10 2.73 -4.47
CA GLY A 34 6.62 1.39 -4.79
C GLY A 34 5.18 1.35 -5.28
N ILE A 35 4.78 0.15 -5.71
CA ILE A 35 3.40 -0.20 -6.05
C ILE A 35 2.91 -1.14 -4.97
N TYR A 36 1.66 -1.00 -4.54
CA TYR A 36 1.03 -1.90 -3.61
C TYR A 36 -0.33 -2.37 -4.14
N LEU A 37 -0.65 -3.61 -3.81
CA LEU A 37 -1.90 -4.27 -4.17
C LEU A 37 -2.65 -4.58 -2.89
N VAL A 38 -3.94 -4.24 -2.83
CA VAL A 38 -4.81 -4.57 -1.69
C VAL A 38 -5.79 -5.65 -2.13
N TYR A 39 -5.79 -6.73 -1.36
CA TYR A 39 -6.70 -7.85 -1.56
C TYR A 39 -7.67 -7.95 -0.39
N THR A 40 -8.94 -8.19 -0.67
CA THR A 40 -9.86 -8.73 0.33
C THR A 40 -9.65 -10.24 0.43
N ILE A 41 -9.77 -10.76 1.65
CA ILE A 41 -9.66 -12.19 1.92
C ILE A 41 -11.01 -12.65 2.47
N GLN A 42 -11.72 -13.49 1.73
CA GLN A 42 -12.97 -14.12 2.16
C GLN A 42 -12.77 -15.64 2.12
N GLY A 43 -12.56 -16.24 3.29
CA GLY A 43 -12.20 -17.66 3.39
C GLY A 43 -10.88 -17.97 2.67
N LYS A 44 -10.94 -18.77 1.61
CA LYS A 44 -9.78 -19.13 0.78
C LYS A 44 -9.59 -18.22 -0.44
N GLU A 45 -10.55 -17.36 -0.74
CA GLU A 45 -10.51 -16.49 -1.91
C GLU A 45 -9.79 -15.18 -1.61
N ARG A 46 -8.97 -14.74 -2.56
CA ARG A 46 -8.30 -13.43 -2.54
C ARG A 46 -8.78 -12.63 -3.74
N MET A 47 -9.48 -11.54 -3.50
CA MET A 47 -9.97 -10.64 -4.55
C MET A 47 -9.17 -9.34 -4.53
N LEU A 48 -8.58 -8.96 -5.67
CA LEU A 48 -7.89 -7.68 -5.80
C LEU A 48 -8.93 -6.57 -5.83
N VAL A 49 -8.84 -5.62 -4.88
CA VAL A 49 -9.80 -4.52 -4.76
C VAL A 49 -9.17 -3.15 -4.99
N TYR A 50 -7.85 -3.03 -4.88
CA TYR A 50 -7.16 -1.76 -5.08
C TYR A 50 -5.71 -1.93 -5.55
N ILE A 51 -5.26 -1.04 -6.41
CA ILE A 51 -3.87 -0.90 -6.84
C ILE A 51 -3.46 0.55 -6.57
N GLY A 52 -2.42 0.73 -5.77
CA GLY A 52 -1.89 2.04 -5.43
C GLY A 52 -0.39 2.16 -5.63
N ARG A 53 0.12 3.37 -5.48
CA ARG A 53 1.55 3.68 -5.52
C ARG A 53 1.97 4.66 -4.43
N SER A 54 3.21 4.52 -3.98
CA SER A 54 3.90 5.48 -3.11
C SER A 54 5.08 6.10 -3.85
N GLY A 55 5.56 7.24 -3.36
CA GLY A 55 6.61 8.01 -4.03
C GLY A 55 6.01 9.11 -4.91
N LYS A 56 6.11 10.34 -4.43
CA LYS A 56 5.79 11.54 -5.22
C LYS A 56 7.08 12.32 -5.45
N LYS A 57 7.37 12.61 -6.71
CA LYS A 57 8.46 13.54 -7.06
C LYS A 57 7.91 14.96 -6.89
N GLU A 58 8.49 15.70 -5.97
CA GLU A 58 8.17 17.11 -5.75
C GLU A 58 8.86 17.99 -6.79
N ARG A 59 8.39 19.23 -6.95
CA ARG A 59 8.97 20.20 -7.90
C ARG A 59 10.45 20.48 -7.62
N SER A 60 10.90 20.32 -6.38
CA SER A 60 12.31 20.45 -5.97
C SER A 60 13.21 19.31 -6.46
N GLY A 61 12.66 18.24 -7.03
CA GLY A 61 13.41 17.03 -7.38
C GLY A 61 13.53 16.01 -6.24
N THR A 62 13.09 16.35 -5.02
CA THR A 62 13.03 15.43 -3.87
C THR A 62 11.87 14.44 -4.02
N TYR A 63 12.03 13.23 -3.45
CA TYR A 63 10.98 12.22 -3.41
C TYR A 63 10.36 12.13 -2.01
N LEU A 64 9.02 12.18 -1.95
CA LEU A 64 8.26 11.90 -0.74
C LEU A 64 7.83 10.42 -0.74
N PHE A 65 8.42 9.66 0.17
CA PHE A 65 8.15 8.23 0.39
C PHE A 65 7.20 8.04 1.57
N ALA A 66 5.95 8.46 1.43
CA ALA A 66 5.02 8.40 2.55
C ALA A 66 4.33 7.02 2.65
N LYS A 67 4.57 6.29 3.75
CA LYS A 67 3.66 5.24 4.26
C LYS A 67 2.23 5.76 4.43
N ALA A 68 2.07 7.08 4.62
CA ALA A 68 0.80 7.73 4.85
C ALA A 68 -0.18 7.61 3.66
N VAL A 69 0.29 7.47 2.41
CA VAL A 69 -0.60 7.41 1.22
C VAL A 69 -1.52 6.19 1.25
N LEU A 70 -1.01 5.05 1.75
CA LEU A 70 -1.83 3.83 1.99
C LEU A 70 -3.00 4.12 2.92
N LYS A 71 -2.79 4.97 3.93
CA LYS A 71 -3.78 5.30 4.95
C LYS A 71 -4.81 6.27 4.39
N THR A 72 -4.38 7.34 3.71
CA THR A 72 -5.29 8.37 3.20
C THR A 72 -6.11 7.90 2.01
N ALA A 73 -5.53 7.18 1.04
CA ALA A 73 -6.27 6.73 -0.14
C ALA A 73 -7.36 5.71 0.23
N TRP A 74 -7.02 4.72 1.06
CA TRP A 74 -7.97 3.66 1.43
C TRP A 74 -9.07 4.13 2.38
N LEU A 75 -8.77 5.01 3.35
CA LEU A 75 -9.76 5.56 4.28
C LEU A 75 -10.71 6.56 3.60
N THR A 76 -10.22 7.33 2.62
CA THR A 76 -11.05 8.30 1.88
C THR A 76 -12.00 7.59 0.91
N GLU A 77 -11.52 6.56 0.21
CA GLU A 77 -12.34 5.80 -0.75
C GLU A 77 -13.38 4.89 -0.07
N ASN A 78 -13.18 4.51 1.20
CA ASN A 78 -14.11 3.66 1.97
C ASN A 78 -14.87 4.42 3.08
N GLY A 79 -14.86 5.75 3.07
CA GLY A 79 -15.66 6.56 4.01
C GLY A 79 -15.31 6.40 5.50
N MET A 80 -14.07 6.00 5.80
CA MET A 80 -13.57 5.81 7.18
C MET A 80 -12.61 6.92 7.63
N ALA A 81 -12.53 8.02 6.88
CA ALA A 81 -11.88 9.23 7.33
C ALA A 81 -12.86 10.04 8.18
N ASN A 82 -12.73 9.94 9.51
CA ASN A 82 -13.24 10.96 10.43
C ASN A 82 -12.36 12.21 10.33
#